data_AF-A0A2P5K4F3-F1
#
_entry.id   AF-A0A2P5K4F3-F1
#
_cell.length_a   1.000
_cell.length_b   1.000
_cell.length_c   1.000
_cell.angle_alpha   90.00
_cell.angle_beta   90.00
_cell.angle_gamma   90.00
#
_symmetry.space_group_name_H-M   'P 1'
#
loop_
_entity.id
_entity.type
_entity.pdbx_description
1 polymer ?
#
loop_
_entity_poly.entity_id
_entity_poly.type
_entity_poly.pdbx_seq_one_letter_code
_entity_poly.pdbx_strand_id
1 'polypeptide(L)'
;MFFVDTDILSAFAKVGGMKYLKALFQDINISQSIYEELARAKRAGYPYLDDIFTKVEILLLSEDEFKDFRNLLESHNDLHEGECQLISLCKSRDAILITNDKVVKRYCEKT
;
A
#
# COMPACT_ATOMS: atom_id res chain seq x y z
N MET A 1 -4.61 10.30 7.03
CA MET A 1 -3.83 9.04 7.05
C MET A 1 -3.41 8.73 5.63
N PHE A 2 -2.18 8.26 5.41
CA PHE A 2 -1.68 7.93 4.07
C PHE A 2 -1.34 6.46 3.96
N PHE A 3 -1.84 5.82 2.91
CA PHE A 3 -1.48 4.47 2.52
C PHE A 3 -0.67 4.51 1.23
N VAL A 4 0.33 3.64 1.11
CA VAL A 4 1.27 3.69 -0.01
C VAL A 4 1.46 2.30 -0.60
N ASP A 5 1.45 2.23 -1.93
CA ASP A 5 1.71 0.98 -2.65
C ASP A 5 3.19 0.55 -2.63
N THR A 6 3.43 -0.72 -2.99
CA THR A 6 4.77 -1.32 -3.07
C THR A 6 5.69 -0.55 -4.04
N ASP A 7 5.15 -0.02 -5.13
CA ASP A 7 5.91 0.64 -6.20
C ASP A 7 6.49 1.98 -5.76
N ILE A 8 5.69 2.85 -5.14
CA ILE A 8 6.16 4.12 -4.59
C ILE A 8 7.21 3.87 -3.51
N LEU A 9 6.94 2.94 -2.58
CA LEU A 9 7.89 2.62 -1.49
C LEU A 9 9.22 2.11 -2.05
N SER A 10 9.16 1.19 -3.01
CA SER A 10 10.35 0.62 -3.65
C SER A 10 11.15 1.67 -4.41
N ALA A 11 10.48 2.58 -5.13
CA ALA A 11 11.12 3.66 -5.87
C ALA A 11 11.88 4.61 -4.93
N PHE A 12 11.26 5.05 -3.84
CA PHE A 12 11.91 5.93 -2.86
C PHE A 12 13.03 5.21 -2.11
N ALA A 13 12.83 3.97 -1.67
CA ALA A 13 13.84 3.21 -0.96
C ALA A 13 15.10 2.96 -1.80
N LYS A 14 14.92 2.61 -3.08
CA LYS A 14 16.03 2.35 -4.02
C LYS A 14 16.99 3.53 -4.19
N VAL A 15 16.50 4.76 -4.00
CA VAL A 15 17.31 6.00 -4.11
C VAL A 15 17.66 6.62 -2.76
N GLY A 16 17.42 5.94 -1.64
CA GLY A 16 17.63 6.49 -0.29
C GLY A 16 16.70 7.67 0.03
N GLY A 17 15.54 7.71 -0.61
CA GLY A 17 14.58 8.82 -0.60
C GLY A 17 13.48 8.71 0.45
N MET A 18 13.37 7.62 1.21
CA MET A 18 12.24 7.43 2.16
C MET A 18 12.10 8.55 3.19
N LYS A 19 13.21 9.21 3.55
CA LYS A 19 13.20 10.41 4.41
C LYS A 19 12.33 11.53 3.84
N TYR A 20 12.31 11.72 2.52
CA TYR A 20 11.50 12.74 1.86
C TYR A 20 10.03 12.35 1.84
N LEU A 21 9.73 11.08 1.55
CA LEU A 21 8.38 10.55 1.60
C LEU A 21 7.79 10.72 3.01
N LYS A 22 8.56 10.39 4.04
CA LYS A 22 8.15 10.54 5.45
C LYS A 22 8.00 12.00 5.87
N ALA A 23 8.84 12.90 5.38
CA ALA A 23 8.71 14.33 5.65
C ALA A 23 7.41 14.92 5.07
N LEU A 24 6.93 14.40 3.93
CA LEU A 24 5.69 14.84 3.30
C LEU A 24 4.44 14.27 3.99
N PHE A 25 4.47 13.00 4.41
CA PHE A 25 3.25 12.28 4.80
C PHE A 25 3.18 11.86 6.28
N GLN A 26 4.22 12.10 7.09
CA GLN A 26 4.40 11.78 8.52
C GLN A 26 4.05 10.33 8.94
N ASP A 27 2.81 9.89 8.72
CA ASP A 27 2.26 8.56 9.00
C ASP A 27 2.03 7.81 7.68
N ILE A 28 3.05 7.06 7.25
CA ILE A 28 3.01 6.20 6.06
C ILE A 28 2.59 4.80 6.50
N ASN A 29 1.48 4.32 5.95
CA ASN A 29 0.89 3.03 6.29
C ASN A 29 0.88 2.09 5.08
N ILE A 30 0.94 0.80 5.34
CA ILE A 30 0.81 -0.26 4.33
C ILE A 30 -0.18 -1.33 4.81
N SER A 31 -0.75 -2.08 3.87
CA SER A 31 -1.50 -3.28 4.19
C SER A 31 -0.58 -4.46 4.55
N GLN A 32 -1.18 -5.52 5.09
CA GLN A 32 -0.48 -6.78 5.34
C GLN A 32 0.07 -7.40 4.04
N SER A 33 -0.71 -7.42 2.95
CA SER A 33 -0.27 -7.99 1.68
C SER A 33 0.98 -7.29 1.12
N ILE A 34 1.04 -5.96 1.22
CA ILE A 34 2.21 -5.18 0.80
C ILE A 34 3.43 -5.49 1.67
N TYR A 35 3.24 -5.64 2.99
CA TYR A 35 4.33 -6.09 3.86
C TYR A 35 4.89 -7.45 3.40
N GLU A 36 4.02 -8.40 3.06
CA GLU A 36 4.41 -9.73 2.61
C GLU A 36 5.15 -9.70 1.27
N GLU A 37 4.72 -8.86 0.32
CA GLU A 37 5.41 -8.59 -0.95
C GLU A 37 6.82 -8.04 -0.71
N LEU A 38 6.94 -6.97 0.08
CA LEU A 38 8.22 -6.36 0.43
C LEU A 38 9.13 -7.35 1.16
N ALA A 39 8.59 -8.15 2.08
CA ALA A 39 9.36 -9.13 2.83
C ALA A 39 9.89 -10.25 1.92
N ARG A 40 9.09 -10.66 0.92
CA ARG A 40 9.52 -11.61 -0.11
C ARG A 40 10.64 -11.03 -0.97
N ALA A 41 10.50 -9.79 -1.40
CA ALA A 41 11.55 -9.10 -2.15
C ALA A 41 12.83 -8.96 -1.32
N LYS A 42 12.74 -8.59 -0.04
CA LYS A 42 13.92 -8.51 0.84
C LYS A 42 14.66 -9.85 0.92
N ARG A 43 13.94 -10.96 1.09
CA ARG A 43 14.52 -12.32 1.09
C ARG A 43 15.18 -12.70 -0.24
N ALA A 44 14.74 -12.10 -1.34
CA ALA A 44 15.34 -12.28 -2.67
C ALA A 44 16.62 -11.45 -2.91
N GLY A 45 17.10 -10.68 -1.92
CA GLY A 45 18.38 -9.98 -1.99
C GLY A 45 18.27 -8.48 -2.32
N TYR A 46 17.16 -7.83 -1.97
CA TYR A 46 16.98 -6.38 -2.10
C TYR A 46 17.17 -5.67 -0.74
N PRO A 47 18.41 -5.33 -0.33
CA PRO A 47 18.70 -4.81 1.01
C PRO A 47 18.15 -3.40 1.26
N TYR A 48 17.92 -2.61 0.21
CA TYR A 48 17.36 -1.26 0.33
C TYR A 48 15.95 -1.25 0.95
N LEU A 49 15.25 -2.39 0.97
CA LEU A 49 13.92 -2.52 1.55
C LEU A 49 13.93 -2.42 3.09
N ASP A 50 15.08 -2.61 3.75
CA ASP A 50 15.23 -2.41 5.20
C ASP A 50 14.84 -0.99 5.62
N ASP A 51 15.11 -0.01 4.75
CA ASP A 51 14.77 1.38 4.97
C ASP A 51 13.26 1.61 5.07
N ILE A 52 12.47 0.79 4.37
CA ILE A 52 11.00 0.84 4.36
C ILE A 52 10.44 0.33 5.68
N PHE A 53 10.84 -0.87 6.11
CA PHE A 53 10.29 -1.53 7.31
C PHE A 53 10.49 -0.72 8.60
N THR A 54 11.50 0.16 8.65
CA THR A 54 11.75 1.04 9.79
C THR A 54 10.91 2.32 9.78
N LYS A 55 10.17 2.59 8.70
CA LYS A 55 9.53 3.89 8.44
C LYS A 55 8.02 3.82 8.22
N VAL A 56 7.48 2.64 7.94
CA VAL A 56 6.07 2.40 7.68
C VAL A 56 5.40 1.67 8.83
N GLU A 57 4.10 1.87 8.97
CA GLU A 57 3.24 1.10 9.87
C GLU A 57 2.41 0.09 9.08
N ILE A 58 2.23 -1.11 9.63
CA ILE A 58 1.41 -2.16 9.02
C ILE A 58 0.03 -2.11 9.66
N LEU A 59 -0.99 -1.87 8.85
CA LEU A 59 -2.38 -1.86 9.32
C LEU A 59 -3.12 -3.07 8.77
N LEU A 60 -3.74 -3.80 9.69
CA LEU A 60 -4.58 -4.96 9.39
C LEU A 60 -6.01 -4.50 9.09
N LEU A 61 -6.70 -5.30 8.27
CA LEU A 61 -8.13 -5.14 8.02
C LEU A 61 -8.92 -5.56 9.27
N SER A 62 -9.94 -4.77 9.61
CA SER A 62 -11.04 -5.21 10.47
C SER A 62 -11.96 -6.19 9.72
N GLU A 63 -12.89 -6.82 10.44
CA GLU A 63 -13.84 -7.77 9.82
C GLU A 63 -14.68 -7.13 8.72
N ASP A 64 -15.11 -5.88 8.88
CA ASP A 64 -15.93 -5.18 7.89
C ASP A 64 -15.08 -4.74 6.69
N GLU A 65 -13.87 -4.23 6.92
CA GLU A 65 -12.91 -3.93 5.85
C GLU A 65 -12.53 -5.19 5.07
N PHE A 66 -12.46 -6.35 5.72
CA PHE A 66 -12.20 -7.62 5.07
C PHE A 66 -13.33 -8.06 4.13
N LYS A 67 -14.60 -7.82 4.51
CA LYS A 67 -15.75 -8.09 3.62
C LYS A 67 -15.68 -7.20 2.38
N ASP A 68 -15.39 -5.92 2.55
CA ASP A 68 -15.23 -4.97 1.45
C ASP A 68 -14.07 -5.37 0.53
N PHE A 69 -12.93 -5.76 1.11
CA PHE A 69 -11.78 -6.28 0.38
C PHE A 69 -12.15 -7.49 -0.46
N ARG A 70 -12.85 -8.48 0.10
CA ARG A 70 -13.27 -9.68 -0.65
C ARG A 70 -14.20 -9.33 -1.80
N ASN A 71 -15.20 -8.49 -1.55
CA ASN A 71 -16.13 -8.05 -2.59
C ASN A 71 -15.38 -7.35 -3.73
N LEU A 72 -14.41 -6.50 -3.40
CA LEU A 72 -13.60 -5.78 -4.39
C LEU A 72 -12.75 -6.74 -5.23
N LEU A 73 -12.04 -7.66 -4.57
CA LEU A 73 -11.19 -8.66 -5.22
C LEU A 73 -11.98 -9.61 -6.13
N GLU A 74 -13.20 -9.99 -5.74
CA GLU A 74 -14.05 -10.89 -6.53
C GLU A 74 -14.73 -10.17 -7.72
N SER A 75 -14.91 -8.85 -7.65
CA SER A 75 -15.65 -8.07 -8.65
C SER A 75 -14.75 -7.37 -9.68
N HIS A 76 -13.46 -7.24 -9.41
CA HIS A 76 -12.51 -6.49 -10.25
C HIS A 76 -11.29 -7.34 -10.59
N ASN A 77 -11.25 -7.85 -11.82
CA ASN A 77 -10.14 -8.68 -12.31
C ASN A 77 -8.87 -7.87 -12.63
N ASP A 78 -8.97 -6.54 -12.66
CA ASP A 78 -7.89 -5.60 -12.95
C ASP A 78 -7.21 -5.05 -11.69
N LEU A 79 -7.72 -5.37 -10.50
CA LEU A 79 -7.12 -5.02 -9.22
C LEU A 79 -6.52 -6.25 -8.53
N HIS A 80 -5.31 -6.10 -8.03
CA HIS A 80 -4.58 -7.14 -7.31
C HIS A 80 -4.87 -7.07 -5.80
N GLU A 81 -4.46 -8.11 -5.07
CA GLU A 81 -4.69 -8.22 -3.62
C GLU A 81 -4.19 -7.00 -2.83
N GLY A 82 -2.97 -6.53 -3.11
CA GLY A 82 -2.40 -5.32 -2.50
C GLY A 82 -3.28 -4.09 -2.68
N GLU A 83 -3.72 -3.85 -3.91
CA GLU A 83 -4.54 -2.71 -4.31
C GLU A 83 -5.92 -2.78 -3.64
N CYS A 84 -6.55 -3.95 -3.65
CA CYS A 84 -7.84 -4.16 -3.01
C CYS A 84 -7.78 -3.90 -1.50
N GLN A 85 -6.76 -4.41 -0.80
CA GLN A 85 -6.63 -4.15 0.64
C GLN A 85 -6.42 -2.65 0.94
N LEU A 86 -5.56 -1.99 0.17
CA LEU A 86 -5.32 -0.55 0.33
C LEU A 86 -6.58 0.28 0.07
N ILE A 87 -7.33 -0.04 -0.98
CA ILE A 87 -8.60 0.65 -1.30
C ILE A 87 -9.60 0.47 -0.16
N SER A 88 -9.78 -0.76 0.35
CA SER A 88 -10.70 -1.04 1.45
C SER A 88 -10.33 -0.30 2.73
N LEU A 89 -9.05 -0.30 3.10
CA LEU A 89 -8.54 0.47 4.24
C LEU A 89 -8.77 1.97 4.05
N CYS A 90 -8.45 2.51 2.87
CA CYS A 90 -8.62 3.94 2.62
C CYS A 90 -10.06 4.38 2.66
N LYS A 91 -10.95 3.59 2.05
CA LYS A 91 -12.39 3.88 2.01
C LYS A 91 -13.02 3.87 3.41
N SER A 92 -12.68 2.88 4.24
CA SER A 92 -13.25 2.75 5.58
C SER A 92 -12.72 3.80 6.56
N ARG A 93 -11.46 4.24 6.39
CA ARG A 93 -10.76 5.10 7.36
C ARG A 93 -10.60 6.57 6.94
N ASP A 94 -11.30 6.99 5.88
CA ASP A 94 -11.17 8.35 5.30
C ASP A 94 -9.69 8.71 5.05
N ALA A 95 -8.96 7.80 4.41
CA ALA A 95 -7.53 7.92 4.18
C ALA A 95 -7.20 8.17 2.70
N ILE A 96 -5.98 8.65 2.44
CA ILE A 96 -5.49 8.96 1.10
C ILE A 96 -4.56 7.83 0.62
N LEU A 97 -4.87 7.27 -0.55
CA LEU A 97 -4.01 6.31 -1.24
C LEU A 97 -2.99 7.03 -2.12
N ILE A 98 -1.71 6.78 -1.87
CA ILE A 98 -0.58 7.22 -2.68
C ILE A 98 -0.17 6.08 -3.59
N THR A 99 -0.46 6.24 -4.88
CA THR A 99 -0.18 5.23 -5.89
C THR A 99 0.23 5.86 -7.22
N ASN A 100 1.05 5.14 -7.97
CA ASN A 100 1.30 5.45 -9.38
C ASN A 100 0.50 4.58 -10.35
N ASP A 101 -0.28 3.62 -9.85
CA ASP A 101 -1.08 2.74 -10.68
C ASP A 101 -2.27 3.49 -11.31
N LYS A 102 -2.43 3.33 -12.64
CA LYS A 102 -3.48 4.02 -13.41
C LYS A 102 -4.84 3.35 -13.28
N VAL A 103 -4.87 2.04 -13.08
CA VAL A 103 -6.09 1.25 -12.88
C VAL A 103 -6.69 1.64 -11.53
N VAL A 104 -5.87 1.66 -10.48
CA VAL A 104 -6.28 2.09 -9.13
C VAL A 104 -6.84 3.51 -9.15
N LYS A 105 -6.15 4.47 -9.78
CA LYS A 105 -6.64 5.86 -9.91
C LYS A 105 -8.00 5.92 -10.58
N ARG A 106 -8.16 5.22 -11.71
CA ARG A 106 -9.42 5.18 -12.46
C ARG A 106 -10.55 4.57 -11.64
N TYR A 107 -10.27 3.56 -10.83
CA TYR A 107 -11.24 2.98 -9.91
C TYR A 107 -11.69 4.01 -8.86
N CYS A 108 -10.74 4.66 -8.20
CA CYS A 108 -11.01 5.66 -7.17
C CYS A 108 -11.75 6.90 -7.70
N GLU A 109 -11.51 7.32 -8.95
CA GLU A 109 -12.21 8.47 -9.56
C GLU A 109 -13.71 8.20 -9.88
N LYS A 110 -14.11 6.94 -9.97
CA LYS A 110 -15.49 6.54 -10.30
C LYS A 110 -16.36 6.29 -9.07
N THR A 111 -15.76 6.27 -7.89
CA THR A 111 -16.38 5.85 -6.62
C THR A 111 -16.66 7.07 -5.75
#